data_AF-A0AAD4LVR9-F1
#
_entry.id   AF-A0AAD4LVR9-F1
#
_cell.length_a   1.000
_cell.length_b   1.000
_cell.length_c   1.000
_cell.angle_alpha   90.00
_cell.angle_beta   90.00
_cell.angle_gamma   90.00
#
_symmetry.space_group_name_H-M   'P 1'
#
loop_
_entity.id
_entity.type
_entity.pdbx_description
1 polymer ?
#
loop_
_entity_poly.entity_id
_entity_poly.type
_entity_poly.pdbx_seq_one_letter_code
_entity_poly.pdbx_strand_id
1 'polypeptide(L)'
;MGSASSKAARTFPAVKPGKPPSWGGARTPAHDPKTLPPPTARQPWASESKDEIIQSDARDPQLLANLNRLGPVRVDHHMQTVQTQARFKELFQSRARSEDEAASMRIPRNHLLVSSLVALLGERQSVIGRMSGNDAALRQLAEKYGMDVERLESLACSVNVPRVREGGVRYIKDAQSGEETAISEVAWKESIAP
;
A
#
# COMPACT_ATOMS: atom_id res chain seq x y z
N MET A 1 -9.76 -6.62 53.97
CA MET A 1 -8.81 -6.11 52.97
C MET A 1 -9.38 -6.39 51.60
N GLY A 2 -10.04 -5.41 50.99
CA GLY A 2 -10.73 -5.54 49.70
C GLY A 2 -9.92 -4.91 48.57
N SER A 3 -9.78 -5.63 47.46
CA SER A 3 -9.18 -5.14 46.22
C SER A 3 -10.26 -4.98 45.15
N ALA A 4 -10.79 -3.75 45.04
CA ALA A 4 -11.65 -3.36 43.93
C ALA A 4 -10.78 -3.06 42.70
N SER A 5 -10.92 -3.88 41.64
CA SER A 5 -10.29 -3.66 40.35
C SER A 5 -11.22 -2.85 39.45
N SER A 6 -10.97 -1.54 39.35
CA SER A 6 -11.73 -0.62 38.51
C SER A 6 -11.35 -0.77 37.03
N LYS A 7 -12.05 -1.64 36.29
CA LYS A 7 -11.99 -1.64 34.81
C LYS A 7 -12.99 -0.62 34.26
N ALA A 8 -12.50 0.58 33.93
CA ALA A 8 -13.25 1.54 33.13
C ALA A 8 -13.29 1.06 31.67
N ALA A 9 -14.44 0.55 31.24
CA ALA A 9 -14.71 0.27 29.83
C ALA A 9 -14.74 1.60 29.05
N ARG A 10 -13.79 1.78 28.12
CA ARG A 10 -13.77 2.93 27.22
C ARG A 10 -14.90 2.79 26.20
N THR A 11 -16.02 3.46 26.44
CA THR A 11 -17.07 3.66 25.44
C THR A 11 -16.60 4.71 24.43
N PHE A 12 -16.45 4.33 23.16
CA PHE A 12 -16.27 5.30 22.07
C PHE A 12 -17.50 6.21 21.97
N PRO A 13 -17.33 7.51 21.61
CA PRO A 13 -18.48 8.39 21.40
C PRO A 13 -19.31 7.87 20.22
N ALA A 14 -20.53 7.43 20.51
CA ALA A 14 -21.50 7.05 19.49
C ALA A 14 -21.83 8.28 18.64
N VAL A 15 -21.45 8.24 17.36
CA VAL A 15 -21.88 9.19 16.35
C VAL A 15 -23.41 9.03 16.22
N LYS A 16 -24.17 10.05 16.63
CA LYS A 16 -25.61 10.07 16.41
C LYS A 16 -25.88 9.94 14.91
N PRO A 17 -26.69 8.98 14.44
CA PRO A 17 -27.04 8.90 13.03
C PRO A 17 -27.76 10.18 12.65
N GLY A 18 -27.18 10.96 11.73
CA GLY A 18 -27.78 12.18 11.18
C GLY A 18 -27.04 13.49 11.44
N LYS A 19 -25.91 13.52 12.16
CA LYS A 19 -25.08 14.73 12.27
C LYS A 19 -23.66 14.49 11.72
N PRO A 20 -23.28 15.08 10.58
CA PRO A 20 -21.90 14.99 10.10
C PRO A 20 -20.95 15.74 11.06
N PRO A 21 -19.71 15.26 11.25
CA PRO A 21 -18.71 15.92 12.09
C PRO A 21 -18.42 17.34 11.56
N SER A 22 -18.25 18.31 12.46
CA SER A 22 -18.13 19.73 12.14
C SER A 22 -16.90 20.12 11.31
N TRP A 23 -16.00 19.18 11.03
CA TRP A 23 -14.83 19.40 10.18
C TRP A 23 -15.00 18.86 8.75
N GLY A 24 -16.11 18.15 8.48
CA GLY A 24 -16.50 17.80 7.13
C GLY A 24 -17.12 19.01 6.45
N GLY A 25 -16.40 19.60 5.50
CA GLY A 25 -16.87 20.74 4.70
C GLY A 25 -18.30 20.57 4.20
N ALA A 26 -19.03 21.70 4.15
CA ALA A 26 -20.44 21.80 3.84
C ALA A 26 -20.82 21.14 2.50
N ARG A 27 -21.13 19.85 2.53
CA ARG A 27 -21.96 19.23 1.50
C ARG A 27 -23.40 19.58 1.88
N THR A 28 -23.97 20.54 1.17
CA THR A 28 -25.36 20.96 1.31
C THR A 28 -26.30 19.74 1.28
N PRO A 29 -27.28 19.60 2.21
CA PRO A 29 -28.38 18.68 1.99
C PRO A 29 -29.12 19.12 0.71
N ALA A 30 -29.49 18.15 -0.12
CA ALA A 30 -30.25 18.38 -1.34
C ALA A 30 -31.51 19.21 -1.02
N HIS A 31 -31.57 20.42 -1.55
CA HIS A 31 -32.70 21.32 -1.43
C HIS A 31 -33.30 21.51 -2.83
N ASP A 32 -34.63 21.46 -2.93
CA ASP A 32 -35.40 21.46 -4.18
C ASP A 32 -34.99 22.58 -5.16
N PRO A 33 -34.85 22.30 -6.46
CA PRO A 33 -34.27 23.21 -7.45
C PRO A 33 -35.22 24.32 -7.97
N LYS A 34 -36.40 24.54 -7.36
CA LYS A 34 -37.43 25.43 -7.92
C LYS A 34 -37.63 26.78 -7.23
N THR A 35 -36.86 27.13 -6.20
CA THR A 35 -37.14 28.34 -5.40
C THR A 35 -35.95 29.25 -5.12
N LEU A 36 -34.88 29.25 -5.92
CA LEU A 36 -33.78 30.21 -5.74
C LEU A 36 -33.66 31.20 -6.91
N PRO A 37 -33.52 32.52 -6.65
CA PRO A 37 -33.10 33.47 -7.66
C PRO A 37 -31.72 33.05 -8.20
N PRO A 38 -31.36 33.42 -9.46
CA PRO A 38 -30.12 32.97 -10.09
C PRO A 38 -28.93 33.29 -9.19
N PRO A 39 -27.92 32.39 -9.12
CA PRO A 39 -26.75 32.62 -8.30
C PRO A 39 -26.01 33.84 -8.85
N THR A 40 -26.25 35.00 -8.26
CA THR A 40 -25.36 36.14 -8.40
C THR A 40 -23.99 35.63 -8.04
N ALA A 41 -23.06 35.75 -8.98
CA ALA A 41 -21.67 35.31 -8.87
C ALA A 41 -21.18 35.56 -7.45
N ARG A 42 -21.03 34.49 -6.66
CA ARG A 42 -20.39 34.58 -5.36
C ARG A 42 -18.97 35.00 -5.67
N GLN A 43 -18.69 36.30 -5.51
CA GLN A 43 -17.32 36.76 -5.61
C GLN A 43 -16.50 35.94 -4.62
N PRO A 44 -15.39 35.34 -5.07
CA PRO A 44 -14.54 34.59 -4.17
C PRO A 44 -14.10 35.54 -3.04
N TRP A 45 -14.32 35.15 -1.79
CA TRP A 45 -13.94 35.96 -0.62
C TRP A 45 -12.42 36.18 -0.52
N ALA A 46 -11.63 35.44 -1.31
CA ALA A 46 -10.21 35.65 -1.47
C ALA A 46 -9.91 35.79 -2.97
N SER A 47 -9.31 36.91 -3.34
CA SER A 47 -8.77 37.16 -4.67
C SER A 47 -7.26 36.94 -4.65
N GLU A 48 -6.73 36.35 -5.73
CA GLU A 48 -5.28 36.23 -5.93
C GLU A 48 -4.66 37.59 -6.28
N SER A 49 -5.46 38.48 -6.90
CA SER A 49 -5.11 39.86 -7.23
C SER A 49 -5.58 40.85 -6.17
N LYS A 50 -4.90 41.99 -6.04
CA LYS A 50 -5.33 43.09 -5.17
C LYS A 50 -6.52 43.84 -5.77
N ASP A 51 -7.71 43.44 -5.36
CA ASP A 51 -8.95 44.12 -5.70
C ASP A 51 -9.03 45.50 -5.02
N GLU A 52 -9.90 46.40 -5.50
CA GLU A 52 -9.98 47.79 -5.02
C GLU A 52 -10.23 47.88 -3.51
N ILE A 53 -11.03 46.95 -2.95
CA ILE A 53 -11.30 46.85 -1.52
C ILE A 53 -10.01 46.53 -0.74
N ILE A 54 -9.18 45.63 -1.27
CA ILE A 54 -7.87 45.27 -0.69
C ILE A 54 -6.91 46.45 -0.77
N GLN A 55 -6.98 47.25 -1.85
CA GLN A 55 -6.14 48.44 -1.99
C GLN A 55 -6.54 49.55 -1.02
N SER A 56 -7.83 49.74 -0.74
CA SER A 56 -8.29 50.70 0.27
C SER A 56 -7.88 50.29 1.68
N ASP A 57 -8.05 49.00 2.01
CA ASP A 57 -7.70 48.48 3.34
C ASP A 57 -6.18 48.51 3.57
N ALA A 58 -5.38 48.23 2.53
CA ALA A 58 -3.92 48.34 2.59
C ALA A 58 -3.41 49.77 2.82
N ARG A 59 -4.25 50.80 2.67
CA ARG A 59 -3.92 52.21 2.96
C ARG A 59 -4.42 52.66 4.33
N ASP A 60 -5.02 51.77 5.13
CA ASP A 60 -5.49 52.11 6.46
C ASP A 60 -4.30 52.46 7.38
N PRO A 61 -4.26 53.69 7.94
CA PRO A 61 -3.21 54.09 8.87
C PRO A 61 -3.17 53.24 10.14
N GLN A 62 -4.30 52.70 10.62
CA GLN A 62 -4.32 51.83 11.79
C GLN A 62 -3.69 50.47 11.48
N LEU A 63 -4.00 49.89 10.32
CA LEU A 63 -3.35 48.68 9.83
C LEU A 63 -1.82 48.86 9.72
N LEU A 64 -1.35 49.97 9.12
CA LEU A 64 0.08 50.26 8.99
C LEU A 64 0.78 50.43 10.34
N ALA A 65 0.13 51.08 11.31
CA ALA A 65 0.67 51.21 12.66
C ALA A 65 0.81 49.85 13.36
N ASN A 66 -0.18 48.96 13.19
CA ASN A 66 -0.15 47.61 13.75
C ASN A 66 0.92 46.73 13.09
N LEU A 67 1.07 46.80 11.77
CA LEU A 67 2.13 46.09 11.04
C LEU A 67 3.53 46.55 11.46
N ASN A 68 3.74 47.86 11.61
CA ASN A 68 5.00 48.40 12.10
C ASN A 68 5.30 47.97 13.55
N ARG A 69 4.26 47.85 14.39
CA ARG A 69 4.40 47.36 15.77
C ARG A 69 4.73 45.87 15.84
N LEU A 70 4.15 45.05 14.97
CA LEU A 70 4.40 43.60 14.91
C LEU A 70 5.76 43.27 14.32
N GLY A 71 6.26 44.12 13.41
CA GLY A 71 7.55 43.93 12.75
C GLY A 71 7.56 42.74 11.79
N PRO A 72 8.69 42.51 11.11
CA PRO A 72 8.81 41.38 10.20
C PRO A 72 8.65 40.06 10.96
N VAL A 73 7.66 39.27 10.58
CA VAL A 73 7.43 37.92 11.13
C VAL A 73 8.63 37.05 10.76
N ARG A 74 9.38 36.61 11.77
CA ARG A 74 10.40 35.58 11.61
C ARG A 74 9.71 34.23 11.54
N VAL A 75 9.58 33.70 10.32
CA VAL A 75 9.22 32.30 10.14
C VAL A 75 10.49 31.51 10.33
N ASP A 76 10.55 30.70 11.40
CA ASP A 76 11.65 29.77 11.56
C ASP A 76 11.48 28.64 10.55
N HIS A 77 12.34 28.63 9.53
CA HIS A 77 12.29 27.67 8.43
C HIS A 77 12.97 26.34 8.81
N HIS A 78 12.50 25.69 9.89
CA HIS A 78 12.93 24.32 10.24
C HIS A 78 12.32 23.23 9.34
N MET A 79 11.63 23.62 8.27
CA MET A 79 10.97 22.68 7.38
C MET A 79 12.03 21.95 6.56
N GLN A 80 12.34 20.72 6.95
CA GLN A 80 13.06 19.79 6.11
C GLN A 80 12.29 19.65 4.80
N THR A 81 12.88 20.12 3.70
CA THR A 81 12.40 19.83 2.35
C THR A 81 12.46 18.32 2.15
N VAL A 82 11.34 17.65 2.38
CA VAL A 82 11.14 16.26 1.98
C VAL A 82 11.28 16.26 0.46
N GLN A 83 12.35 15.65 -0.06
CA GLN A 83 12.60 15.56 -1.49
C GLN A 83 11.56 14.64 -2.14
N THR A 84 10.38 15.18 -2.41
CA THR A 84 9.30 14.50 -3.14
C THR A 84 9.72 14.17 -4.57
N GLN A 85 10.70 14.90 -5.14
CA GLN A 85 11.18 14.71 -6.50
C GLN A 85 11.69 13.29 -6.78
N ALA A 86 12.35 12.63 -5.81
CA ALA A 86 12.85 11.27 -6.01
C ALA A 86 11.69 10.28 -6.20
N ARG A 87 10.69 10.31 -5.31
CA ARG A 87 9.49 9.46 -5.41
C ARG A 87 8.68 9.73 -6.66
N PHE A 88 8.53 11.01 -7.06
CA PHE A 88 7.84 11.34 -8.31
C PHE A 88 8.59 10.83 -9.54
N LYS A 89 9.93 10.94 -9.57
CA LYS A 89 10.74 10.38 -10.67
C LYS A 89 10.58 8.88 -10.79
N GLU A 90 10.57 8.15 -9.68
CA GLU A 90 10.34 6.70 -9.68
C GLU A 90 8.95 6.33 -10.23
N LEU A 91 7.91 7.08 -9.85
CA LEU A 91 6.55 6.87 -10.36
C LEU A 91 6.42 7.17 -11.86
N PHE A 92 7.08 8.23 -12.34
CA PHE A 92 7.10 8.55 -13.77
C PHE A 92 7.88 7.49 -14.56
N GLN A 93 9.02 7.03 -14.04
CA GLN A 93 9.80 5.97 -14.67
C GLN A 93 9.06 4.64 -14.69
N SER A 94 8.36 4.27 -13.62
CA SER A 94 7.58 3.03 -13.57
C SER A 94 6.42 3.06 -14.56
N ARG A 95 5.72 4.20 -14.68
CA ARG A 95 4.67 4.39 -15.68
C ARG A 95 5.23 4.30 -17.11
N ALA A 96 6.33 5.00 -17.40
CA ALA A 96 6.94 4.95 -18.73
C ALA A 96 7.35 3.52 -19.14
N ARG A 97 7.96 2.76 -18.22
CA ARG A 97 8.28 1.34 -18.45
C ARG A 97 7.04 0.49 -18.69
N SER A 98 5.98 0.72 -17.92
CA SER A 98 4.72 -0.01 -18.09
C SER A 98 4.05 0.31 -19.44
N GLU A 99 4.14 1.55 -19.90
CA GLU A 99 3.65 1.97 -21.22
C GLU A 99 4.46 1.32 -22.35
N ASP A 100 5.79 1.30 -22.24
CA ASP A 100 6.68 0.61 -23.20
C ASP A 100 6.41 -0.90 -23.25
N GLU A 101 6.24 -1.53 -22.09
CA GLU A 101 5.92 -2.95 -21.97
C GLU A 101 4.53 -3.28 -22.56
N ALA A 102 3.52 -2.45 -22.28
CA ALA A 102 2.17 -2.62 -22.81
C ALA A 102 2.09 -2.33 -24.33
N ALA A 103 2.90 -1.39 -24.84
CA ALA A 103 3.01 -1.13 -26.27
C ALA A 103 3.79 -2.24 -27.00
N SER A 104 4.63 -2.99 -26.28
CA SER A 104 5.35 -4.12 -26.85
C SER A 104 4.41 -5.31 -27.07
N MET A 105 4.47 -5.93 -28.25
CA MET A 105 3.80 -7.21 -28.51
C MET A 105 4.54 -8.41 -27.85
N ARG A 106 5.50 -8.14 -26.95
CA ARG A 106 6.33 -9.18 -26.32
C ARG A 106 5.67 -9.60 -25.02
N ILE A 107 5.66 -10.91 -24.76
CA ILE A 107 5.25 -11.45 -23.46
C ILE A 107 6.25 -10.93 -22.42
N PRO A 108 5.81 -10.25 -21.35
CA PRO A 108 6.70 -9.68 -20.35
C PRO A 108 7.48 -10.82 -19.65
N ARG A 109 8.81 -10.83 -19.80
CA ARG A 109 9.68 -11.82 -19.16
C ARG A 109 9.78 -11.53 -17.67
N ASN A 110 9.87 -12.57 -16.84
CA ASN A 110 9.89 -12.46 -15.37
C ASN A 110 8.61 -11.88 -14.72
N HIS A 111 7.51 -11.78 -15.46
CA HIS A 111 6.21 -11.38 -14.94
C HIS A 111 5.25 -12.56 -15.03
N LEU A 112 4.84 -13.07 -13.87
CA LEU A 112 3.93 -14.21 -13.78
C LEU A 112 2.69 -13.84 -12.97
N LEU A 113 1.55 -14.37 -13.42
CA LEU A 113 0.35 -14.45 -12.60
C LEU A 113 0.66 -15.28 -11.35
N VAL A 114 0.03 -14.91 -10.23
CA VAL A 114 0.23 -15.59 -8.94
C VAL A 114 -0.05 -17.09 -9.04
N SER A 115 -1.09 -17.48 -9.78
CA SER A 115 -1.41 -18.89 -10.03
C SER A 115 -0.29 -19.64 -10.74
N SER A 116 0.33 -19.02 -11.75
CA SER A 116 1.45 -19.60 -12.49
C SER A 116 2.72 -19.66 -11.65
N LEU A 117 2.93 -18.69 -10.76
CA LEU A 117 4.05 -18.72 -9.81
C LEU A 117 3.95 -19.89 -8.83
N VAL A 118 2.75 -20.15 -8.29
CA VAL A 118 2.52 -21.31 -7.41
C VAL A 118 2.80 -22.62 -8.14
N ALA A 119 2.32 -22.76 -9.38
CA ALA A 119 2.61 -23.91 -10.23
C ALA A 119 4.11 -24.07 -10.49
N LEU A 120 4.80 -22.98 -10.83
CA LEU A 120 6.25 -22.97 -11.04
C LEU A 120 7.02 -23.44 -9.81
N LEU A 121 6.69 -22.91 -8.63
CA LEU A 121 7.35 -23.29 -7.38
C LEU A 121 7.11 -24.76 -7.02
N GLY A 122 5.91 -25.29 -7.28
CA GLY A 122 5.61 -26.72 -7.15
C GLY A 122 6.41 -27.60 -8.12
N GLU A 123 6.46 -27.23 -9.40
CA GLU A 123 7.27 -27.93 -10.41
C GLU A 123 8.76 -27.89 -10.05
N ARG A 124 9.27 -26.74 -9.64
CA ARG A 124 10.65 -26.57 -9.18
C ARG A 124 10.96 -27.47 -7.98
N GLN A 125 10.05 -27.59 -7.02
CA GLN A 125 10.24 -28.49 -5.87
C GLN A 125 10.42 -29.94 -6.33
N SER A 126 9.61 -30.38 -7.30
CA SER A 126 9.69 -31.74 -7.85
C SER A 126 11.02 -32.01 -8.59
N VAL A 127 11.56 -31.01 -9.29
CA VAL A 127 12.83 -31.10 -10.03
C VAL A 127 14.00 -31.19 -9.06
N ILE A 128 14.04 -30.37 -8.02
CA ILE A 128 15.14 -30.37 -7.04
C ILE A 128 15.09 -31.61 -6.14
N GLY A 129 13.91 -32.16 -5.88
CA GLY A 129 13.76 -33.39 -5.09
C GLY A 129 14.35 -34.63 -5.78
N ARG A 130 14.28 -34.69 -7.12
CA ARG A 130 14.72 -35.87 -7.89
C ARG A 130 16.18 -35.80 -8.34
N MET A 131 16.72 -34.60 -8.59
CA MET A 131 18.09 -34.42 -9.06
C MET A 131 18.65 -33.10 -8.51
N SER A 132 19.37 -33.18 -7.39
CA SER A 132 20.11 -32.05 -6.83
C SER A 132 21.25 -31.67 -7.78
N GLY A 133 21.00 -30.75 -8.72
CA GLY A 133 22.06 -30.14 -9.56
C GLY A 133 21.88 -30.25 -11.08
N ASN A 134 20.66 -30.44 -11.60
CA ASN A 134 20.46 -30.42 -13.06
C ASN A 134 20.05 -29.03 -13.56
N ASP A 135 21.04 -28.18 -13.87
CA ASP A 135 20.86 -26.85 -14.45
C ASP A 135 20.06 -26.87 -15.76
N ALA A 136 20.11 -27.98 -16.51
CA ALA A 136 19.34 -28.14 -17.74
C ALA A 136 17.82 -28.19 -17.47
N ALA A 137 17.40 -28.82 -16.38
CA ALA A 137 15.98 -28.88 -16.00
C ALA A 137 15.47 -27.50 -15.51
N LEU A 138 16.33 -26.73 -14.83
CA LEU A 138 16.00 -25.35 -14.43
C LEU A 138 15.86 -24.42 -15.64
N ARG A 139 16.72 -24.57 -16.65
CA ARG A 139 16.62 -23.82 -17.91
C ARG A 139 15.32 -24.12 -18.66
N GLN A 140 14.94 -25.39 -18.77
CA GLN A 140 13.66 -25.77 -19.39
C GLN A 140 12.45 -25.20 -18.64
N LEU A 141 12.51 -25.20 -17.30
CA LEU A 141 11.46 -24.59 -16.48
C LEU A 141 11.41 -23.07 -16.67
N ALA A 142 12.57 -22.42 -16.72
CA ALA A 142 12.70 -20.99 -16.95
C ALA A 142 12.14 -20.59 -18.33
N GLU A 143 12.44 -21.36 -19.39
CA GLU A 143 11.87 -21.15 -20.72
C GLU A 143 10.36 -21.35 -20.76
N LYS A 144 9.85 -22.43 -20.14
CA LYS A 144 8.41 -22.73 -20.09
C LYS A 144 7.59 -21.60 -19.47
N TYR A 145 8.13 -20.95 -18.45
CA TYR A 145 7.48 -19.85 -17.72
C TYR A 145 8.00 -18.46 -18.13
N GLY A 146 8.86 -18.36 -19.14
CA GLY A 146 9.41 -17.08 -19.61
C GLY A 146 10.19 -16.28 -18.55
N MET A 147 10.90 -16.96 -17.65
CA MET A 147 11.75 -16.35 -16.63
C MET A 147 13.23 -16.54 -16.93
N ASP A 148 14.05 -15.68 -16.33
CA ASP A 148 15.51 -15.81 -16.33
C ASP A 148 15.95 -16.77 -15.21
N VAL A 149 16.99 -17.55 -15.48
CA VAL A 149 17.52 -18.55 -14.54
C VAL A 149 17.99 -17.88 -13.25
N GLU A 150 18.69 -16.75 -13.35
CA GLU A 150 19.17 -15.97 -12.20
C GLU A 150 18.03 -15.49 -11.29
N ARG A 151 16.89 -15.09 -11.89
CA ARG A 151 15.70 -14.67 -11.14
C ARG A 151 15.04 -15.85 -10.46
N LEU A 152 14.98 -17.00 -11.14
CA LEU A 152 14.46 -18.24 -10.56
C LEU A 152 15.32 -18.74 -9.38
N GLU A 153 16.63 -18.55 -9.45
CA GLU A 153 17.57 -18.82 -8.36
C GLU A 153 17.43 -17.83 -7.21
N SER A 154 17.30 -16.53 -7.49
CA SER A 154 17.04 -15.52 -6.46
C SER A 154 15.72 -15.79 -5.72
N LEU A 155 14.66 -16.14 -6.46
CA LEU A 155 13.37 -16.54 -5.89
C LEU A 155 13.49 -17.77 -5.00
N ALA A 156 14.40 -18.69 -5.32
CA ALA A 156 14.67 -19.86 -4.50
C ALA A 156 15.24 -19.52 -3.13
N CYS A 157 16.10 -18.50 -3.08
CA CYS A 157 16.70 -18.04 -1.84
C CYS A 157 15.66 -17.36 -0.95
N SER A 158 14.68 -16.67 -1.56
CA SER A 158 13.63 -15.93 -0.82
C SER A 158 12.45 -16.80 -0.42
N VAL A 159 12.07 -17.79 -1.23
CA VAL A 159 10.88 -18.62 -1.00
C VAL A 159 11.29 -20.03 -0.62
N ASN A 160 11.26 -20.30 0.68
CA ASN A 160 11.51 -21.63 1.21
C ASN A 160 10.22 -22.45 1.21
N VAL A 161 10.13 -23.43 0.31
CA VAL A 161 8.95 -24.29 0.21
C VAL A 161 9.15 -25.51 1.13
N PRO A 162 8.24 -25.78 2.07
CA PRO A 162 8.32 -26.93 2.95
C PRO A 162 8.41 -28.23 2.17
N ARG A 163 9.32 -29.13 2.56
CA ARG A 163 9.43 -30.46 1.96
C ARG A 163 8.90 -31.51 2.93
N VAL A 164 8.02 -32.38 2.45
CA VAL A 164 7.61 -33.57 3.19
C VAL A 164 8.77 -34.54 3.18
N ARG A 165 9.22 -34.98 4.36
CA ARG A 165 10.30 -35.96 4.48
C ARG A 165 9.79 -37.32 3.98
N GLU A 166 10.56 -37.98 3.12
CA GLU A 166 10.26 -39.35 2.70
C GLU A 166 10.23 -40.26 3.94
N GLY A 167 9.09 -40.93 4.18
CA GLY A 167 8.85 -41.74 5.37
C GLY A 167 8.30 -40.99 6.59
N GLY A 168 8.02 -39.69 6.50
CA GLY A 168 7.49 -38.87 7.60
C GLY A 168 5.97 -38.86 7.74
N VAL A 169 5.24 -39.67 6.96
CA VAL A 169 3.77 -39.73 7.00
C VAL A 169 3.34 -40.77 8.03
N ARG A 170 2.76 -40.30 9.14
CA ARG A 170 2.17 -41.16 10.17
C ARG A 170 0.65 -41.08 10.07
N TYR A 171 0.00 -42.23 10.08
CA TYR A 171 -1.45 -42.32 10.17
C TYR A 171 -1.85 -42.44 11.63
N ILE A 172 -2.58 -41.45 12.14
CA ILE A 172 -3.16 -41.51 13.47
C ILE A 172 -4.64 -41.85 13.31
N LYS A 173 -5.04 -42.98 13.89
CA LYS A 173 -6.45 -43.35 14.01
C LYS A 173 -7.02 -42.65 15.24
N ASP A 174 -8.03 -41.82 15.03
CA ASP A 174 -8.73 -41.23 16.16
C ASP A 174 -9.63 -42.28 16.82
N ALA A 175 -9.47 -42.46 18.14
CA ALA A 175 -10.10 -43.55 18.88
C ALA A 175 -11.62 -43.39 19.02
N GLN A 176 -12.15 -42.20 18.74
CA GLN A 176 -13.58 -41.88 18.90
C GLN A 176 -14.35 -41.76 17.58
N SER A 177 -13.73 -41.28 16.49
CA SER A 177 -14.41 -41.15 15.19
C SER A 177 -14.05 -42.23 14.18
N GLY A 178 -12.94 -42.97 14.40
CA GLY A 178 -12.43 -43.95 13.44
C GLY A 178 -11.82 -43.35 12.18
N GLU A 179 -11.74 -42.02 12.08
CA GLU A 179 -11.11 -41.35 10.94
C GLU A 179 -9.58 -41.46 11.00
N GLU A 180 -8.98 -41.80 9.86
CA GLU A 180 -7.53 -41.85 9.68
C GLU A 180 -7.04 -40.45 9.29
N THR A 181 -6.30 -39.79 10.19
CA THR A 181 -5.64 -38.52 9.88
C THR A 181 -4.19 -38.78 9.52
N ALA A 182 -3.81 -38.41 8.29
CA ALA A 182 -2.42 -38.47 7.84
C ALA A 182 -1.68 -37.21 8.30
N ILE A 183 -0.73 -37.38 9.22
CA ILE A 183 0.15 -36.31 9.68
C ILE A 183 1.51 -36.49 9.01
N SER A 184 1.90 -35.53 8.17
CA SER A 184 3.20 -35.52 7.50
C SER A 184 4.20 -34.64 8.24
N GLU A 185 5.34 -35.20 8.64
CA GLU A 185 6.49 -34.41 9.13
C GLU A 185 7.11 -33.62 7.97
N VAL A 186 7.18 -32.31 8.17
CA VAL A 186 7.74 -31.36 7.21
C VAL A 186 9.14 -30.96 7.67
N ALA A 187 10.11 -31.03 6.76
CA ALA A 187 11.45 -30.54 6.98
C ALA A 187 11.62 -29.16 6.30
N TRP A 188 12.11 -28.20 7.07
CA TRP A 188 12.56 -26.90 6.57
C TRP A 188 14.08 -26.99 6.34
N LYS A 189 14.54 -26.80 5.11
CA LYS A 189 15.97 -26.62 4.87
C LYS A 189 16.22 -25.11 4.89
N GLU A 190 16.90 -24.61 5.91
CA GLU A 190 17.25 -23.18 5.95
C GLU A 190 17.96 -22.78 4.66
N SER A 191 17.54 -21.66 4.08
CA SER A 191 18.21 -21.05 2.95
C SER A 191 19.61 -20.68 3.39
N ILE A 192 20.63 -21.24 2.74
CA ILE A 192 22.02 -20.81 2.91
C ILE A 192 22.06 -19.35 2.43
N ALA A 193 22.23 -18.42 3.38
CA ALA A 193 22.50 -17.03 3.06
C ALA A 193 23.85 -16.94 2.32
N PRO A 194 24.01 -15.99 1.38
CA PRO A 194 25.28 -15.75 0.71
C PRO A 194 26.38 -15.31 1.69
#